data_AF-A0A0C1VNZ5-F1
#
_entry.id   AF-A0A0C1VNZ5-F1
#
_cell.length_a   1.000
_cell.length_b   1.000
_cell.length_c   1.000
_cell.angle_alpha   90.00
_cell.angle_beta   90.00
_cell.angle_gamma   90.00
#
_symmetry.space_group_name_H-M   'P 1'
#
loop_
_entity.id
_entity.type
_entity.pdbx_description
1 polymer ?
#
loop_
_entity_poly.entity_id
_entity_poly.type
_entity_poly.pdbx_seq_one_letter_code
_entity_poly.pdbx_strand_id
1 'polypeptide(L)'
;MPIPPKPIESAKNTATQSIAQSSAMALSDATDNLRNISSIGTTAIAVALSQFIETGDSKYLDGIDKANSIVDNAISNFSEIGKKAKENIET
;
A
#
# COMPACT_ATOMS: atom_id res chain seq x y z
N MET A 1 -43.85 -12.09 6.29
CA MET A 1 -42.77 -11.13 6.60
C MET A 1 -41.59 -11.90 7.16
N PRO A 2 -40.35 -11.64 6.72
CA PRO A 2 -39.19 -12.19 7.40
C PRO A 2 -39.13 -11.63 8.83
N ILE A 3 -38.77 -12.50 9.78
CA ILE A 3 -38.59 -12.12 11.18
C ILE A 3 -37.31 -11.25 11.23
N PRO A 4 -37.35 -10.06 11.83
CA PRO A 4 -36.15 -9.23 11.95
C PRO A 4 -35.06 -9.98 12.73
N PRO A 5 -33.78 -9.82 12.35
CA PRO A 5 -32.68 -10.48 13.03
C PRO A 5 -32.68 -10.10 14.51
N LYS A 6 -32.23 -11.03 15.37
CA LYS A 6 -32.11 -10.74 16.81
C LYS A 6 -31.14 -9.56 16.99
N PRO A 7 -31.34 -8.67 17.97
CA PRO A 7 -30.50 -7.48 18.15
C PRO A 7 -28.98 -7.75 18.14
N ILE A 8 -28.56 -8.88 18.72
CA ILE A 8 -27.15 -9.34 18.73
C ILE A 8 -26.64 -9.68 17.32
N GLU A 9 -27.47 -10.35 16.52
CA GLU A 9 -27.14 -10.73 15.14
C GLU A 9 -27.07 -9.49 14.24
N SER A 10 -27.99 -8.54 14.43
CA SER A 10 -27.94 -7.24 13.75
C SER A 10 -26.67 -6.45 14.11
N ALA A 11 -26.29 -6.41 15.39
CA ALA A 11 -25.08 -5.71 15.83
C ALA A 11 -23.81 -6.35 15.25
N LYS A 12 -23.74 -7.68 15.21
CA LYS A 12 -22.63 -8.42 14.59
C LYS A 12 -22.51 -8.09 13.09
N ASN A 13 -23.62 -8.12 12.37
CA ASN A 13 -23.63 -7.81 10.92
C ASN A 13 -23.14 -6.39 10.64
N THR A 14 -23.58 -5.41 11.43
CA THR A 14 -23.10 -4.02 11.32
C THR A 14 -21.60 -3.93 11.58
N ALA A 15 -21.10 -4.58 12.64
CA ALA A 15 -19.67 -4.57 12.96
C ALA A 15 -18.82 -5.19 11.85
N THR A 16 -19.20 -6.36 11.33
CA THR A 16 -18.52 -7.00 10.20
C THR A 16 -18.52 -6.11 8.96
N GLN A 17 -19.64 -5.45 8.65
CA GLN A 17 -19.70 -4.52 7.51
C GLN A 17 -18.76 -3.32 7.70
N SER A 18 -18.71 -2.75 8.91
CA SER A 18 -17.79 -1.63 9.21
C SER A 18 -16.32 -2.04 9.12
N ILE A 19 -15.97 -3.26 9.56
CA ILE A 19 -14.60 -3.80 9.42
C ILE A 19 -14.23 -4.01 7.96
N ALA A 20 -15.14 -4.56 7.16
CA ALA A 20 -14.92 -4.75 5.72
C ALA A 20 -14.71 -3.39 5.01
N GLN A 21 -15.52 -2.39 5.35
CA GLN A 21 -15.39 -1.04 4.77
C GLN A 21 -14.08 -0.36 5.16
N SER A 22 -13.70 -0.38 6.44
CA SER A 22 -12.45 0.24 6.89
C SER A 22 -11.22 -0.47 6.30
N SER A 23 -11.27 -1.80 6.18
CA SER A 23 -10.23 -2.60 5.54
C SER A 23 -10.09 -2.27 4.05
N ALA A 24 -11.21 -2.08 3.35
CA ALA A 24 -11.20 -1.66 1.94
C ALA A 24 -10.61 -0.26 1.75
N MET A 25 -10.92 0.69 2.65
CA MET A 25 -10.32 2.03 2.64
C MET A 25 -8.82 1.97 2.87
N ALA A 26 -8.35 1.22 3.88
CA ALA A 26 -6.93 1.08 4.16
C ALA A 26 -6.16 0.46 2.98
N LEU A 27 -6.76 -0.51 2.28
CA LEU A 27 -6.16 -1.10 1.08
C LEU A 27 -6.09 -0.10 -0.08
N SER A 28 -7.13 0.73 -0.25
CA SER A 28 -7.13 1.82 -1.24
C SER A 28 -6.01 2.83 -0.96
N ASP A 29 -5.91 3.31 0.29
CA ASP A 29 -4.87 4.26 0.71
C ASP A 29 -3.47 3.68 0.50
N ALA A 30 -3.27 2.40 0.84
CA ALA A 30 -2.01 1.71 0.62
C ALA A 30 -1.67 1.58 -0.87
N THR A 31 -2.67 1.31 -1.72
CA THR A 31 -2.51 1.25 -3.19
C THR A 31 -2.10 2.61 -3.74
N ASP A 32 -2.77 3.68 -3.31
CA ASP A 32 -2.45 5.04 -3.73
C ASP A 32 -1.05 5.46 -3.30
N ASN A 33 -0.67 5.15 -2.06
CA ASN A 33 0.68 5.39 -1.58
C ASN A 33 1.73 4.64 -2.40
N LEU A 34 1.51 3.34 -2.68
CA LEU A 34 2.41 2.54 -3.52
C LEU A 34 2.57 3.14 -4.92
N ARG A 35 1.47 3.57 -5.55
CA ARG A 35 1.49 4.21 -6.86
C ARG A 35 2.29 5.52 -6.82
N ASN A 36 2.07 6.35 -5.80
CA ASN A 36 2.76 7.62 -5.64
C ASN A 36 4.27 7.43 -5.45
N ILE A 37 4.65 6.51 -4.54
CA ILE A 37 6.06 6.18 -4.29
C ILE A 37 6.72 5.60 -5.55
N SER A 38 6.04 4.72 -6.29
CA SER A 38 6.58 4.14 -7.53
C SER A 38 6.87 5.21 -8.59
N SER A 39 5.99 6.20 -8.73
CA SER A 39 6.18 7.33 -9.64
C SER A 39 7.38 8.21 -9.25
N ILE A 40 7.48 8.57 -7.96
CA ILE A 40 8.59 9.35 -7.43
C ILE A 40 9.90 8.59 -7.54
N GLY A 41 9.91 7.30 -7.17
CA GLY A 41 11.07 6.42 -7.24
C GLY A 41 11.59 6.30 -8.67
N THR A 42 10.70 6.04 -9.63
CA THR A 42 11.07 5.97 -11.07
C THR A 42 11.66 7.30 -11.55
N THR A 43 11.09 8.43 -11.13
CA THR A 43 11.61 9.76 -11.47
C THR A 43 13.00 9.99 -10.89
N ALA A 44 13.21 9.63 -9.62
CA ALA A 44 14.52 9.75 -8.96
C ALA A 44 15.57 8.87 -9.65
N ILE A 45 15.22 7.63 -10.01
CA ILE A 45 16.08 6.72 -10.77
C ILE A 45 16.45 7.33 -12.12
N ALA A 46 15.48 7.87 -12.86
CA ALA A 46 15.73 8.49 -14.17
C ALA A 46 16.69 9.68 -14.09
N VAL A 47 16.51 10.56 -13.09
CA VAL A 47 17.41 11.70 -12.84
C VAL A 47 18.81 11.22 -12.48
N ALA A 48 18.93 10.29 -11.53
CA ALA A 48 20.23 9.76 -11.11
C ALA A 48 20.97 9.06 -12.27
N LEU A 49 20.25 8.25 -13.06
CA LEU A 49 20.80 7.60 -14.25
C LEU A 49 21.28 8.62 -15.29
N SER A 50 20.51 9.69 -15.51
CA SER A 50 20.90 10.76 -16.43
C SER A 50 22.21 11.42 -16.00
N GLN A 51 22.35 11.74 -14.71
CA GLN A 51 23.58 12.30 -14.17
C GLN A 51 24.77 11.32 -14.25
N PHE A 52 24.54 10.03 -14.04
CA PHE A 52 25.58 9.01 -14.21
C PHE A 52 26.08 8.96 -15.66
N ILE A 53 25.18 8.96 -16.64
CA ILE A 53 25.52 8.94 -18.06
C ILE A 53 26.30 10.20 -18.45
N GLU A 54 25.88 11.37 -17.96
CA GLU A 54 26.50 12.65 -18.30
C GLU A 54 27.91 12.81 -17.68
N THR A 55 28.08 12.37 -16.44
CA THR A 55 29.30 12.66 -15.65
C THR A 55 30.26 11.48 -15.51
N GLY A 56 29.76 10.25 -15.66
CA GLY A 56 30.48 9.02 -15.31
C GLY A 56 30.68 8.81 -13.80
N ASP A 57 30.13 9.67 -12.94
CA ASP A 57 30.35 9.61 -11.49
C ASP A 57 29.47 8.53 -10.84
N SER A 58 30.09 7.47 -10.31
CA SER A 58 29.40 6.33 -9.72
C SER A 58 28.52 6.67 -8.51
N LYS A 59 28.68 7.84 -7.87
CA LYS A 59 27.83 8.23 -6.72
C LYS A 59 26.33 8.27 -7.06
N TYR A 60 26.01 8.47 -8.34
CA TYR A 60 24.62 8.50 -8.79
C TYR A 60 23.98 7.11 -8.80
N LEU A 61 24.78 6.04 -8.85
CA LEU A 61 24.30 4.66 -8.70
C LEU A 61 23.74 4.43 -7.28
N ASP A 62 24.35 5.01 -6.24
CA ASP A 62 23.81 4.96 -4.87
C ASP A 62 22.41 5.59 -4.78
N GLY A 63 22.15 6.63 -5.59
CA GLY A 63 20.84 7.27 -5.68
C GLY A 63 19.79 6.35 -6.28
N ILE A 64 20.16 5.57 -7.30
CA ILE A 64 19.31 4.56 -7.93
C ILE A 64 18.98 3.46 -6.91
N ASP A 65 19.98 2.94 -6.20
CA ASP A 65 19.79 1.86 -5.21
C ASP A 65 18.88 2.28 -4.05
N LYS A 66 19.05 3.52 -3.56
CA LYS A 66 18.16 4.09 -2.53
C LYS A 66 16.72 4.25 -3.03
N ALA A 67 16.53 4.74 -4.25
CA ALA A 67 15.21 4.90 -4.83
C ALA A 67 14.50 3.55 -5.02
N ASN A 68 15.21 2.52 -5.49
CA ASN A 68 14.68 1.16 -5.56
C ASN A 68 14.28 0.63 -4.18
N SER A 69 15.14 0.80 -3.17
CA SER A 69 14.87 0.36 -1.80
C SER A 69 13.59 1.00 -1.21
N ILE A 70 13.33 2.27 -1.53
CA ILE A 70 12.11 2.96 -1.09
C ILE A 70 10.85 2.33 -1.74
N VAL A 71 10.93 1.99 -3.04
CA VAL A 71 9.83 1.32 -3.75
C VAL A 71 9.58 -0.07 -3.17
N ASP A 72 10.63 -0.85 -2.92
CA ASP A 72 10.52 -2.19 -2.32
C ASP A 72 9.88 -2.15 -0.93
N ASN A 73 10.26 -1.17 -0.11
CA ASN A 73 9.63 -0.94 1.19
C ASN A 73 8.14 -0.60 1.06
N ALA A 74 7.76 0.19 0.05
CA ALA A 74 6.34 0.49 -0.22
C ALA A 74 5.55 -0.75 -0.62
N ILE A 75 6.13 -1.64 -1.43
CA ILE A 75 5.53 -2.93 -1.80
C ILE A 75 5.34 -3.82 -0.56
N SER A 76 6.36 -3.89 0.30
CA SER A 76 6.29 -4.64 1.56
C SER A 76 5.18 -4.11 2.47
N ASN A 77 5.10 -2.79 2.65
CA ASN A 77 4.06 -2.14 3.46
C ASN A 77 2.66 -2.40 2.90
N PHE A 78 2.48 -2.29 1.58
CA PHE A 78 1.21 -2.63 0.93
C PHE A 78 0.81 -4.09 1.19
N SER A 79 1.75 -5.03 1.06
CA SER A 79 1.51 -6.45 1.33
C SER A 79 1.09 -6.70 2.78
N GLU A 80 1.75 -6.06 3.74
CA GLU A 80 1.42 -6.19 5.17
C GLU A 80 0.00 -5.66 5.47
N ILE A 81 -0.36 -4.51 4.90
CA ILE A 81 -1.72 -3.95 5.02
C ILE A 81 -2.75 -4.92 4.43
N GLY A 82 -2.48 -5.49 3.25
CA GLY A 82 -3.35 -6.49 2.62
C GLY A 82 -3.56 -7.75 3.47
N LYS A 83 -2.51 -8.24 4.16
CA LYS A 83 -2.61 -9.38 5.09
C LYS A 83 -3.49 -9.04 6.29
N LYS A 84 -3.25 -7.90 6.94
CA LYS A 84 -4.06 -7.44 8.10
C LYS A 84 -5.52 -7.20 7.73
N ALA A 85 -5.78 -6.62 6.55
CA ALA A 85 -7.13 -6.43 6.04
C ALA A 85 -7.88 -7.77 5.88
N LYS A 86 -7.21 -8.79 5.33
CA LYS A 86 -7.79 -10.13 5.22
C LYS A 86 -8.11 -10.74 6.59
N GLU A 87 -7.15 -10.70 7.52
CA GLU A 87 -7.32 -11.22 8.88
C GLU A 87 -8.53 -10.61 9.59
N ASN A 88 -8.71 -9.29 9.46
CA ASN A 88 -9.82 -8.57 10.09
C ASN A 88 -11.20 -8.94 9.50
N ILE A 89 -11.27 -9.32 8.22
CA ILE A 89 -12.53 -9.69 7.55
C ILE A 89 -12.92 -11.16 7.85
N GLU A 90 -11.95 -12.03 8.12
CA GLU A 90 -12.17 -13.45 8.40
C GLU A 90 -12.50 -13.75 9.89
N THR A 91 -12.32 -12.78 10.79
CA THR A 91 -12.73 -12.83 12.22
C THR A 91 -14.21 -12.50 12.45
#